data_AF-A0A448NRF7-F1
#
_entry.id   AF-A0A448NRF7-F1
#
_cell.length_a   1.000
_cell.length_b   1.000
_cell.length_c   1.000
_cell.angle_alpha   90.00
_cell.angle_beta   90.00
_cell.angle_gamma   90.00
#
_symmetry.space_group_name_H-M   'P 1'
#
loop_
_entity.id
_entity.type
_entity.pdbx_description
1 polymer ?
#
loop_
_entity_poly.entity_id
_entity_poly.type
_entity_poly.pdbx_seq_one_letter_code
_entity_poly.pdbx_strand_id
1 'polypeptide(L)'
;MIGYLRQASNGFELNYDAPLMVLGSDAFYSILDDHKLAIQGKASFINTDVVALGSGQYEAGTYTISLGVKEGIFAKGQKIYLKDNESNTVTDLTQGDYAFAANQGLT
;
A
#
# COMPACT_ATOMS: atom_id res chain seq x y z
N MET A 1 -5.13 3.08 -1.77
CA MET A 1 -4.78 4.44 -1.29
C MET A 1 -4.62 4.40 0.21
N ILE A 2 -3.61 5.09 0.76
CA ILE A 2 -3.42 5.24 2.21
C ILE A 2 -3.58 6.73 2.56
N GLY A 3 -4.45 7.05 3.50
CA GLY A 3 -4.70 8.43 3.96
C GLY A 3 -4.49 8.55 5.47
N TYR A 4 -3.84 9.63 5.93
CA TYR A 4 -3.60 9.89 7.35
C TYR A 4 -4.43 11.09 7.80
N LEU A 5 -5.30 10.87 8.77
CA LEU A 5 -6.28 11.84 9.27
C LEU A 5 -6.28 11.83 10.80
N ARG A 6 -6.35 13.00 11.44
CA ARG A 6 -6.37 13.10 12.91
C ARG A 6 -7.56 12.39 13.55
N GLN A 7 -8.67 12.31 12.82
CA GLN A 7 -9.95 11.76 13.25
C GLN A 7 -10.17 10.29 12.87
N ALA A 8 -9.24 9.70 12.11
CA ALA A 8 -9.22 8.27 11.85
C ALA A 8 -8.41 7.54 12.93
N SER A 9 -8.58 6.23 13.00
CA SER A 9 -7.90 5.29 13.87
C SER A 9 -6.96 4.39 13.07
N ASN A 10 -6.30 3.43 13.73
CA ASN A 10 -5.53 2.39 13.04
C ASN A 10 -6.30 1.07 12.92
N GLY A 11 -7.57 1.04 13.36
CA GLY A 11 -8.47 -0.10 13.19
C GLY A 11 -9.41 0.12 12.01
N PHE A 12 -10.14 -0.93 11.62
CA PHE A 12 -11.10 -0.83 10.53
C PHE A 12 -12.31 0.03 10.90
N GLU A 13 -12.66 0.99 10.04
CA GLU A 13 -13.83 1.84 10.18
C GLU A 13 -14.40 2.31 8.84
N LEU A 14 -15.71 2.11 8.66
CA LEU A 14 -16.41 2.43 7.40
C LEU A 14 -16.42 3.92 7.02
N ASN A 15 -16.09 4.81 7.96
CA ASN A 15 -16.04 6.25 7.69
C ASN A 15 -14.77 6.68 6.94
N TYR A 16 -13.69 5.90 7.02
CA TYR A 16 -12.40 6.25 6.42
C TYR A 16 -11.78 5.11 5.60
N ASP A 17 -12.27 3.88 5.74
CA ASP A 17 -11.84 2.72 4.97
C ASP A 17 -12.84 2.34 3.89
N ALA A 18 -12.32 1.92 2.74
CA ALA A 18 -13.09 1.32 1.67
C ALA A 18 -12.63 -0.13 1.45
N PRO A 19 -13.46 -1.13 1.78
CA PRO A 19 -13.18 -2.53 1.45
C PRO A 19 -12.94 -2.73 -0.05
N LEU A 20 -12.02 -3.61 -0.37
CA LEU A 20 -11.81 -4.06 -1.75
C LEU A 20 -12.97 -4.99 -2.14
N MET A 21 -13.95 -4.45 -2.85
CA MET A 21 -15.19 -5.16 -3.19
C MET A 21 -14.98 -6.27 -4.22
N VAL A 22 -14.02 -6.10 -5.13
CA VAL A 22 -13.70 -7.06 -6.20
C VAL A 22 -12.19 -7.11 -6.35
N LEU A 23 -11.63 -8.31 -6.37
CA LEU A 23 -10.28 -8.53 -6.87
C LEU A 23 -10.34 -8.43 -8.39
N GLY A 24 -9.86 -7.30 -8.92
CA GLY A 24 -9.66 -7.12 -10.36
C GLY A 24 -8.63 -8.10 -10.92
N SER A 25 -8.43 -8.06 -12.25
CA SER A 25 -7.43 -8.88 -12.93
C SER A 25 -6.03 -8.64 -12.35
N ASP A 26 -5.64 -7.38 -12.23
CA ASP A 26 -4.53 -6.96 -11.38
C ASP A 26 -5.10 -6.21 -10.17
N ALA A 27 -4.56 -6.46 -8.98
CA ALA A 27 -5.02 -5.87 -7.74
C ALA A 27 -3.83 -5.42 -6.89
N PHE A 28 -4.00 -4.29 -6.21
CA PHE A 28 -3.05 -3.79 -5.22
C PHE A 28 -3.83 -3.14 -4.09
N TYR A 29 -3.61 -3.61 -2.87
CA TYR A 29 -4.45 -3.27 -1.72
C TYR A 29 -3.63 -3.31 -0.44
N SER A 30 -4.15 -2.64 0.60
CA SER A 30 -3.62 -2.85 1.95
C SER A 30 -4.41 -3.93 2.68
N ILE A 31 -3.74 -4.53 3.66
CA ILE A 31 -4.30 -5.58 4.52
C ILE A 31 -4.35 -5.02 5.94
N LEU A 32 -5.53 -5.09 6.54
CA LEU A 32 -5.76 -4.75 7.94
C LEU A 32 -6.58 -5.87 8.56
N ASP A 33 -5.97 -6.64 9.46
CA ASP A 33 -6.55 -7.86 10.03
C ASP A 33 -7.07 -8.81 8.92
N ASP A 34 -8.37 -9.06 8.86
CA ASP A 34 -9.05 -9.89 7.87
C ASP A 34 -9.59 -9.10 6.66
N HIS A 35 -9.30 -7.80 6.57
CA HIS A 35 -9.81 -6.91 5.53
C HIS A 35 -8.77 -6.61 4.46
N LYS A 36 -9.18 -6.73 3.20
CA LYS A 36 -8.48 -6.15 2.04
C LYS A 36 -9.10 -4.79 1.73
N LEU A 37 -8.29 -3.74 1.67
CA LEU A 37 -8.77 -2.36 1.56
C LEU A 37 -8.26 -1.69 0.28
N ALA A 38 -9.18 -1.09 -0.49
CA ALA A 38 -8.87 -0.22 -1.62
C ALA A 38 -8.44 1.18 -1.14
N ILE A 39 -9.06 1.65 -0.05
CA ILE A 39 -8.68 2.87 0.66
C ILE A 39 -8.55 2.51 2.14
N GLN A 40 -7.43 2.90 2.76
CA GLN A 40 -7.24 2.76 4.19
C GLN A 40 -6.99 4.13 4.82
N GLY A 41 -7.87 4.51 5.73
CA GLY A 41 -7.69 5.63 6.63
C GLY A 41 -6.84 5.20 7.82
N LYS A 42 -5.90 6.05 8.22
CA LYS A 42 -5.04 5.84 9.38
C LYS A 42 -5.04 7.06 10.26
N ALA A 43 -4.77 6.85 11.55
CA ALA A 43 -4.52 7.93 12.50
C ALA A 43 -3.35 8.82 12.05
N SER A 44 -3.01 9.85 12.82
CA SER A 44 -1.88 10.73 12.47
C SER A 44 -0.58 9.93 12.27
N PHE A 45 0.14 10.24 11.19
CA PHE A 45 1.38 9.54 10.83
C PHE A 45 2.42 9.59 11.96
N ILE A 46 3.11 8.46 12.16
CA ILE A 46 4.31 8.33 12.99
C ILE A 46 5.41 7.64 12.18
N ASN A 47 6.67 7.93 12.48
CA ASN A 47 7.81 7.45 11.68
C ASN A 47 8.08 5.93 11.79
N THR A 48 7.38 5.23 12.69
CA THR A 48 7.42 3.77 12.84
C THR A 48 6.20 3.08 12.22
N ASP A 49 5.33 3.83 11.53
CA ASP A 49 4.12 3.26 10.95
C ASP A 49 4.43 2.31 9.79
N VAL A 50 3.67 1.22 9.73
CA VAL A 50 3.82 0.16 8.72
C VAL A 50 2.43 -0.20 8.21
N VAL A 51 2.31 -0.35 6.90
CA VAL A 51 1.10 -0.80 6.22
C VAL A 51 1.42 -2.11 5.51
N ALA A 52 0.70 -3.17 5.87
CA ALA A 52 0.78 -4.43 5.15
C ALA A 52 0.09 -4.25 3.79
N LEU A 53 0.74 -4.74 2.73
CA LEU A 53 0.27 -4.63 1.36
C LEU A 53 0.17 -6.03 0.76
N GLY A 54 -0.81 -6.21 -0.12
CA GLY A 54 -0.99 -7.40 -0.93
C GLY A 54 -1.19 -7.02 -2.38
N SER A 55 -0.86 -7.95 -3.27
CA SER A 55 -1.04 -7.78 -4.70
C SER A 55 -1.58 -9.05 -5.37
N GLY A 56 -2.28 -8.86 -6.48
CA GLY A 56 -2.74 -9.93 -7.34
C GLY A 56 -2.39 -9.61 -8.78
N GLN A 57 -1.93 -10.61 -9.51
CA GLN A 57 -1.47 -10.49 -10.88
C GLN A 57 -2.27 -11.41 -11.79
N TYR A 58 -2.81 -10.84 -12.86
CA TYR A 58 -3.59 -11.61 -13.83
C TYR A 58 -2.72 -12.57 -14.63
N GLU A 59 -1.50 -12.16 -14.97
CA GLU A 59 -0.55 -12.90 -15.78
C GLU A 59 0.85 -12.82 -15.16
N ALA A 60 1.73 -13.75 -15.52
CA ALA A 60 3.12 -13.66 -15.13
C ALA A 60 3.80 -12.50 -15.88
N GLY A 61 4.59 -11.70 -15.19
CA GLY A 61 5.19 -10.51 -15.80
C GLY A 61 6.04 -9.69 -14.84
N THR A 62 6.54 -8.56 -15.35
CA THR A 62 7.21 -7.54 -14.54
C THR A 62 6.23 -6.43 -14.20
N TYR A 63 6.07 -6.17 -12.91
CA TYR A 63 5.18 -5.17 -12.35
C TYR A 63 5.99 -4.08 -11.67
N THR A 64 5.42 -2.87 -11.57
CA THR A 64 6.07 -1.71 -10.94
C THR A 64 5.16 -1.11 -9.88
N ILE A 65 5.71 -0.87 -8.69
CA ILE A 65 5.09 -0.10 -7.62
C ILE A 65 5.77 1.26 -7.56
N SER A 66 4.98 2.32 -7.69
CA SER A 66 5.41 3.71 -7.65
C SER A 66 4.56 4.54 -6.69
N LEU A 67 5.08 5.69 -6.26
CA LEU A 67 4.27 6.66 -5.52
C LEU A 67 3.39 7.43 -6.51
N GLY A 68 2.07 7.36 -6.29
CA GLY A 68 1.11 8.21 -6.97
C GLY A 68 1.13 9.65 -6.44
N VAL A 69 -0.04 10.29 -6.43
CA VAL A 69 -0.21 11.64 -5.87
C VAL A 69 0.15 11.64 -4.39
N LYS A 70 0.99 12.60 -3.98
CA LYS A 70 1.43 12.81 -2.61
C LYS A 70 0.85 14.11 -2.08
N GLU A 71 0.42 14.10 -0.82
CA GLU A 71 -0.11 15.26 -0.13
C GLU A 71 0.55 15.45 1.25
N GLY A 72 0.36 16.62 1.86
CA GLY A 72 0.80 16.89 3.23
C GLY A 72 2.30 16.68 3.42
N ILE A 73 2.67 15.91 4.46
CA ILE A 73 4.08 15.63 4.78
C ILE A 73 4.78 14.78 3.71
N PHE A 74 4.04 13.94 2.98
CA PHE A 74 4.58 13.09 1.91
C PHE A 74 4.96 13.89 0.67
N ALA A 75 4.29 15.02 0.44
CA ALA A 75 4.71 16.01 -0.56
C ALA A 75 5.92 16.85 -0.10
N LYS A 76 6.23 16.87 1.21
CA LYS A 76 7.31 17.67 1.82
C LYS A 76 8.57 16.86 2.16
N GLY A 77 8.73 15.68 1.57
CA GLY A 77 9.96 14.88 1.70
C GLY A 77 9.96 13.84 2.83
N GLN A 78 8.80 13.55 3.44
CA GLN A 78 8.70 12.34 4.28
C GLN A 78 9.03 11.11 3.44
N LYS A 79 10.02 10.33 3.89
CA LYS A 79 10.44 9.10 3.22
C LYS A 79 9.38 8.01 3.34
N ILE A 80 9.24 7.23 2.27
CA ILE A 80 8.31 6.11 2.15
C ILE A 80 9.12 4.94 1.61
N TYR A 81 9.10 3.84 2.34
CA TYR A 81 9.86 2.64 1.99
C TYR A 81 8.91 1.50 1.67
N LEU A 82 9.23 0.74 0.63
CA LEU A 82 8.62 -0.55 0.34
C LEU A 82 9.59 -1.65 0.75
N LYS A 83 9.10 -2.61 1.53
CA LYS A 83 9.83 -3.86 1.81
C LYS A 83 9.15 -4.99 1.05
N ASP A 84 9.88 -5.60 0.14
CA ASP A 84 9.52 -6.89 -0.43
C ASP A 84 9.94 -8.00 0.55
N ASN A 85 8.96 -8.79 1.01
CA ASN A 85 9.21 -9.85 1.99
C ASN A 85 9.71 -11.15 1.36
N GLU A 86 9.52 -11.36 0.06
CA GLU A 86 10.02 -12.54 -0.65
C GLU A 86 11.53 -12.40 -0.90
N SER A 87 11.94 -11.26 -1.46
CA SER A 87 13.35 -10.98 -1.75
C SER A 87 14.11 -10.37 -0.58
N ASN A 88 13.42 -9.94 0.48
CA ASN A 88 13.96 -9.12 1.58
C ASN A 88 14.58 -7.79 1.13
N THR A 89 14.17 -7.27 -0.02
CA THR A 89 14.64 -5.99 -0.57
C THR A 89 13.87 -4.82 0.05
N VAL A 90 14.58 -3.74 0.38
CA VAL A 90 13.98 -2.47 0.82
C VAL A 90 14.28 -1.38 -0.20
N THR A 91 13.24 -0.76 -0.73
CA THR A 91 13.32 0.29 -1.74
C THR A 91 12.78 1.61 -1.16
N ASP A 92 13.56 2.68 -1.26
CA ASP A 92 13.09 4.04 -0.96
C ASP A 92 12.27 4.56 -2.14
N LEU A 93 10.94 4.45 -2.03
CA LEU A 93 10.02 4.86 -3.07
C LEU A 93 10.01 6.38 -3.32
N THR A 94 10.66 7.18 -2.45
CA THR A 94 10.84 8.61 -2.72
C THR A 94 11.97 8.91 -3.68
N GLN A 95 12.85 7.94 -3.93
CA GLN A 95 13.99 8.08 -4.84
C GLN A 95 13.77 7.38 -6.19
N GLY A 96 12.82 6.44 -6.27
CA GLY A 96 12.48 5.76 -7.51
C GLY A 96 11.45 4.65 -7.30
N ASP A 97 11.00 4.07 -8.41
CA ASP A 97 10.00 3.01 -8.40
C ASP A 97 10.62 1.64 -8.07
N TYR A 98 9.78 0.70 -7.63
CA TYR A 98 10.16 -0.68 -7.40
C TYR A 98 9.60 -1.60 -8.48
N ALA A 99 10.46 -2.25 -9.26
CA ALA A 99 10.07 -3.26 -10.23
C ALA A 99 10.34 -4.68 -9.71
N PHE A 100 9.40 -5.59 -9.91
CA PHE A 100 9.49 -6.98 -9.48
C PHE A 100 8.85 -7.91 -10.50
N ALA A 101 9.35 -9.14 -10.57
CA ALA A 101 8.72 -10.20 -11.35
C ALA A 101 7.70 -10.94 -10.47
N ALA A 102 6.53 -11.22 -11.02
CA ALA A 102 5.46 -11.95 -10.36
C ALA A 102 4.89 -13.02 -11.29
N ASN A 103 4.43 -14.12 -10.69
CA ASN A 103 3.63 -15.12 -11.40
C ASN A 103 2.14 -14.74 -11.30
N GLN A 104 1.30 -15.35 -12.14
CA GLN A 104 -0.15 -15.24 -12.00
C GLN A 104 -0.59 -15.75 -10.61
N GLY A 105 -1.44 -14.99 -9.92
CA GLY A 105 -1.99 -15.38 -8.62
C GLY A 105 -2.07 -14.23 -7.63
N LEU A 106 -2.37 -14.59 -6.38
CA LEU A 106 -2.35 -13.67 -5.24
C LEU A 106 -1.10 -13.94 -4.40
N THR A 107 -0.58 -12.86 -3.82
CA THR A 107 0.43 -12.88 -2.74
C THR A 107 -0.21 -12.80 -1.37
#